data_AF-A0A7Y3D225-F1
#
_entry.id   AF-A0A7Y3D225-F1
#
_cell.length_a   1.000
_cell.length_b   1.000
_cell.length_c   1.000
_cell.angle_alpha   90.00
_cell.angle_beta   90.00
_cell.angle_gamma   90.00
#
_symmetry.space_group_name_H-M   'P 1'
#
loop_
_entity.id
_entity.type
_entity.pdbx_description
1 polymer ?
#
loop_
_entity_poly.entity_id
_entity_poly.type
_entity_poly.pdbx_seq_one_letter_code
_entity_poly.pdbx_strand_id
1 'polypeptide(L)'
;MAEDQKNRPISDSYIIDVYLHAAEQEQRICEEIKKFLKPVIRNANKPIVLHSDFDIPVGQEVEKYKDKIYTSEIVLAFISSDYLFDDECHARRKKVIERYNQGKTILLPILVRNCMWKSSPFAELPVVPGNLQPVNNKQYWNSEDDALTEVANEIYKAIESFSLDSNAKQPGLPSFDEMNVQVQIETFHTDNSSKSLQVPETEISSNWRQAYFRKVAWIRTQAFLLDIIITSIPALLPFILFFRKTMESGMELQKSDYHAGRFTVDTEFIYNNIIWYIIPLGIYLMICAAFESSKFRGTFGKMILKLQTTDQDGNRISFFKALWRNILKLLIGGFWIFVPLDLYYFGESTNFYIPVSLTLLGMILQIWYFKKSRKLIHDDISKTDVGEMSSRKK
;
A
#
# COMPACT_ATOMS: atom_id res chain seq x y z
N MET A 1 -0.64 -41.90 46.93
CA MET A 1 0.45 -40.92 46.80
C MET A 1 0.23 -40.14 45.51
N ALA A 2 -0.69 -39.18 45.57
CA ALA A 2 -1.07 -38.31 44.46
C ALA A 2 -1.55 -37.00 45.08
N GLU A 3 -0.61 -36.12 45.42
CA GLU A 3 -0.86 -34.74 45.86
C GLU A 3 0.50 -34.08 46.01
N ASP A 4 1.01 -33.41 44.96
CA ASP A 4 1.82 -32.18 45.11
C ASP A 4 2.15 -31.47 43.76
N GLN A 5 1.14 -31.21 42.92
CA GLN A 5 1.30 -30.28 41.79
C GLN A 5 0.24 -29.17 41.81
N LYS A 6 -0.17 -28.74 43.01
CA LYS A 6 -1.16 -27.66 43.17
C LYS A 6 -0.68 -26.60 44.16
N ASN A 7 0.45 -25.98 43.84
CA ASN A 7 0.78 -24.60 44.25
C ASN A 7 2.11 -24.16 43.62
N ARG A 8 2.08 -23.60 42.41
CA ARG A 8 3.09 -22.59 42.04
C ARG A 8 2.55 -21.23 42.46
N PRO A 9 3.30 -20.46 43.26
CA PRO A 9 2.91 -19.10 43.61
C PRO A 9 2.87 -18.24 42.34
N ILE A 10 1.89 -17.35 42.26
CA ILE A 10 1.75 -16.33 41.23
C ILE A 10 3.00 -15.44 41.27
N SER A 11 3.86 -15.51 40.24
CA SER A 11 4.87 -14.49 39.96
C SER A 11 4.57 -13.87 38.59
N ASP A 12 3.82 -12.77 38.61
CA ASP A 12 3.45 -11.96 37.46
C ASP A 12 4.65 -11.18 36.88
N SER A 13 5.60 -11.87 36.25
CA SER A 13 6.49 -11.24 35.26
C SER A 13 6.71 -12.16 34.08
N TYR A 14 5.74 -12.16 33.16
CA TYR A 14 5.90 -12.78 31.85
C TYR A 14 7.10 -12.14 31.13
N ILE A 15 8.15 -12.92 30.90
CA ILE A 15 9.36 -12.50 30.17
C ILE A 15 9.06 -12.60 28.67
N ILE A 16 9.54 -11.63 27.89
CA ILE A 16 9.45 -11.65 26.43
C ILE A 16 10.83 -12.06 25.91
N ASP A 17 10.94 -13.30 25.42
CA ASP A 17 12.12 -13.80 24.74
C ASP A 17 12.09 -13.41 23.25
N VAL A 18 13.11 -12.67 22.84
CA VAL A 18 13.31 -12.24 21.45
C VAL A 18 14.55 -12.92 20.90
N TYR A 19 14.40 -13.66 19.81
CA TYR A 19 15.51 -14.34 19.14
C TYR A 19 15.98 -13.57 17.90
N LEU A 20 17.28 -13.26 17.82
CA LEU A 20 17.92 -12.70 16.63
C LEU A 20 18.43 -13.86 15.76
N HIS A 21 17.76 -14.13 14.65
CA HIS A 21 18.11 -15.19 13.70
C HIS A 21 18.76 -14.59 12.45
N ALA A 22 20.05 -14.88 12.27
CA ALA A 22 20.87 -14.28 11.22
C ALA A 22 21.97 -15.25 10.77
N ALA A 23 22.52 -15.03 9.56
CA ALA A 23 23.74 -15.70 9.14
C ALA A 23 24.97 -15.07 9.81
N GLU A 24 26.09 -15.80 9.82
CA GLU A 24 27.35 -15.36 10.42
C GLU A 24 27.82 -14.00 9.87
N GLN A 25 27.62 -13.75 8.57
CA GLN A 25 28.00 -12.50 7.90
C GLN A 25 27.22 -11.28 8.41
N GLU A 26 26.09 -11.49 9.08
CA GLU A 26 25.25 -10.45 9.68
C GLU A 26 25.55 -10.18 11.16
N GLN A 27 26.51 -10.88 11.78
CA GLN A 27 26.83 -10.75 13.21
C GLN A 27 27.02 -9.29 13.64
N ARG A 28 27.80 -8.50 12.87
CA ARG A 28 28.03 -7.07 13.16
C ARG A 28 26.71 -6.31 13.33
N ILE A 29 25.78 -6.50 12.41
CA ILE A 29 24.50 -5.76 12.41
C ILE A 29 23.60 -6.24 13.55
N CYS A 30 23.64 -7.54 13.87
CA CYS A 30 23.00 -8.09 15.06
C CYS A 30 23.56 -7.52 16.37
N GLU A 31 24.86 -7.27 16.47
CA GLU A 31 25.45 -6.61 17.65
C GLU A 31 25.09 -5.12 17.73
N GLU A 32 25.12 -4.41 16.60
CA GLU A 32 24.79 -2.99 16.57
C GLU A 32 23.33 -2.76 16.98
N ILE A 33 22.36 -3.50 16.42
CA ILE A 33 20.95 -3.30 16.73
C ILE A 33 20.63 -3.53 18.22
N LYS A 34 21.35 -4.42 18.93
CA LYS A 34 21.19 -4.59 20.39
C LYS A 34 21.47 -3.30 21.15
N LYS A 35 22.39 -2.45 20.68
CA LYS A 35 22.66 -1.14 21.28
C LYS A 35 21.46 -0.21 21.14
N PHE A 36 20.82 -0.20 19.97
CA PHE A 36 19.61 0.59 19.70
C PHE A 36 18.38 0.07 20.45
N LEU A 37 18.31 -1.23 20.74
CA LEU A 37 17.24 -1.83 21.55
C LEU A 37 17.45 -1.67 23.06
N LYS A 38 18.65 -1.31 23.52
CA LYS A 38 18.96 -1.19 24.95
C LYS A 38 18.05 -0.20 25.71
N PRO A 39 17.69 0.97 25.16
CA PRO A 39 16.70 1.86 25.77
C PRO A 39 15.31 1.22 25.85
N VAL A 40 14.89 0.48 24.81
CA VAL A 40 13.60 -0.23 24.78
C VAL A 40 13.54 -1.27 25.88
N ILE A 41 14.59 -2.09 26.01
CA ILE A 41 14.69 -3.15 27.02
C ILE A 41 14.68 -2.58 28.43
N ARG A 42 15.40 -1.47 28.66
CA ARG A 42 15.48 -0.83 30.00
C ARG A 42 14.16 -0.22 30.45
N ASN A 43 13.37 0.30 29.52
CA ASN A 43 12.12 1.01 29.81
C ASN A 43 10.88 0.13 29.63
N ALA A 44 11.04 -1.15 29.28
CA ALA A 44 9.92 -2.04 29.07
C ALA A 44 9.23 -2.41 30.38
N ASN A 45 7.90 -2.44 30.36
CA ASN A 45 7.08 -2.84 31.51
C ASN A 45 7.21 -4.34 31.84
N LYS A 46 7.58 -5.15 30.85
CA LYS A 46 7.85 -6.60 30.98
C LYS A 46 9.33 -6.84 30.69
N PRO A 47 10.02 -7.74 31.41
CA PRO A 47 11.41 -8.06 31.12
C PRO A 47 11.54 -8.61 29.69
N ILE A 48 12.47 -8.04 28.92
CA ILE A 48 12.79 -8.50 27.56
C ILE A 48 14.18 -9.11 27.59
N VAL A 49 14.31 -10.33 27.07
CA VAL A 49 15.59 -11.03 26.95
C VAL A 49 15.89 -11.27 25.47
N LEU A 50 17.08 -10.85 25.04
CA LEU A 50 17.56 -11.11 23.68
C LEU A 50 18.40 -12.39 23.68
N HIS A 51 18.16 -13.28 22.72
CA HIS A 51 18.99 -14.44 22.43
C HIS A 51 19.51 -14.34 21.00
N SER A 52 20.71 -14.85 20.75
CA SER A 52 21.26 -14.98 19.41
C SER A 52 22.29 -16.11 19.35
N ASP A 53 22.57 -16.59 18.14
CA ASP A 53 23.65 -17.55 17.90
C ASP A 53 25.04 -16.99 18.25
N PHE A 54 25.17 -15.67 18.43
CA PHE A 54 26.42 -14.97 18.71
C PHE A 54 26.67 -14.70 20.19
N ASP A 55 25.68 -14.95 21.07
CA ASP A 55 25.75 -14.68 22.52
C ASP A 55 25.65 -15.94 23.39
N ILE A 56 26.09 -17.09 22.87
CA ILE A 56 26.00 -18.35 23.60
C ILE A 56 26.95 -18.30 24.82
N PRO A 57 26.43 -18.37 26.07
CA PRO A 57 27.28 -18.28 27.25
C PRO A 57 28.22 -19.47 27.37
N VAL A 58 29.44 -19.21 27.83
CA VAL A 58 30.44 -20.27 28.10
C VAL A 58 29.86 -21.29 29.08
N GLY A 59 29.98 -22.57 28.74
CA GLY A 59 29.47 -23.68 29.54
C GLY A 59 28.04 -24.12 29.21
N GLN A 60 27.36 -23.48 28.26
CA GLN A 60 26.09 -23.99 27.72
C GLN A 60 26.31 -24.93 26.54
N GLU A 61 25.40 -25.90 26.38
CA GLU A 61 25.33 -26.75 25.19
C GLU A 61 24.77 -25.94 24.02
N VAL A 62 25.55 -25.83 22.94
CA VAL A 62 25.30 -24.94 21.80
C VAL A 62 23.94 -25.21 21.14
N GLU A 63 23.66 -26.46 20.78
CA GLU A 63 22.41 -26.84 20.10
C GLU A 63 21.18 -26.55 20.96
N LYS A 64 21.26 -26.89 22.26
CA LYS A 64 20.19 -26.63 23.21
C LYS A 64 19.93 -25.14 23.42
N TYR A 65 20.98 -24.30 23.34
CA TYR A 65 20.81 -22.85 23.38
C TYR A 65 20.14 -22.34 22.10
N LYS A 66 20.58 -22.80 20.94
CA LYS A 66 20.01 -22.42 19.63
C LYS A 66 18.54 -22.80 19.48
N ASP A 67 18.08 -23.86 20.15
CA ASP A 67 16.68 -24.29 20.19
C ASP A 67 15.72 -23.26 20.79
N LYS A 68 16.22 -22.26 21.54
CA LYS A 68 15.41 -21.14 22.03
C LYS A 68 14.66 -20.41 20.92
N ILE A 69 15.17 -20.42 19.68
CA ILE A 69 14.47 -19.87 18.51
C ILE A 69 13.07 -20.48 18.33
N TYR A 70 12.86 -21.72 18.77
CA TYR A 70 11.58 -22.44 18.67
C TYR A 70 10.67 -22.20 19.88
N THR A 71 11.13 -21.52 20.91
CA THR A 71 10.32 -21.17 22.09
C THR A 71 10.08 -19.68 22.23
N SER A 72 10.91 -18.83 21.60
CA SER A 72 10.78 -17.37 21.66
C SER A 72 9.43 -16.85 21.16
N GLU A 73 8.94 -15.82 21.84
CA GLU A 73 7.72 -15.09 21.50
C GLU A 73 7.90 -14.27 20.23
N ILE A 74 9.11 -13.73 20.01
CA ILE A 74 9.43 -12.91 18.85
C ILE A 74 10.72 -13.43 18.21
N VAL A 75 10.72 -13.61 16.90
CA VAL A 75 11.91 -13.94 16.12
C VAL A 75 12.18 -12.85 15.09
N LEU A 76 13.38 -12.28 15.16
CA LEU A 76 13.89 -11.27 14.23
C LEU A 76 14.74 -11.98 13.17
N ALA A 77 14.27 -12.05 11.92
CA ALA A 77 14.96 -12.72 10.82
C ALA A 77 15.75 -11.70 9.98
N PHE A 78 17.09 -11.73 10.04
CA PHE A 78 17.96 -10.79 9.34
C PHE A 78 18.21 -11.25 7.89
N ILE A 79 17.36 -10.77 6.98
CA ILE A 79 17.33 -11.17 5.58
C ILE A 79 18.50 -10.57 4.80
N SER A 80 19.29 -11.46 4.22
CA SER A 80 20.40 -11.17 3.33
C SER A 80 20.55 -12.29 2.29
N SER A 81 21.43 -12.14 1.30
CA SER A 81 21.75 -13.25 0.39
C SER A 81 22.33 -14.45 1.14
N ASP A 82 23.19 -14.21 2.14
CA ASP A 82 23.90 -15.28 2.85
C ASP A 82 22.94 -16.00 3.80
N TYR A 83 22.05 -15.27 4.46
CA TYR A 83 20.98 -15.86 5.26
C TYR A 83 20.03 -16.71 4.42
N LEU A 84 19.65 -16.27 3.21
CA LEU A 84 18.79 -17.05 2.33
C LEU A 84 19.49 -18.29 1.75
N PHE A 85 20.81 -18.24 1.60
CA PHE A 85 21.64 -19.33 1.07
C PHE A 85 22.01 -20.39 2.13
N ASP A 86 22.16 -19.99 3.39
CA ASP A 86 22.60 -20.88 4.48
C ASP A 86 21.56 -21.97 4.83
N ASP A 87 21.98 -23.24 4.76
CA ASP A 87 21.11 -24.41 4.95
C ASP A 87 20.62 -24.58 6.40
N GLU A 88 21.47 -24.27 7.39
CA GLU A 88 21.09 -24.33 8.81
C GLU A 88 20.02 -23.28 9.10
N CYS A 89 20.24 -22.05 8.63
CA CYS A 89 19.29 -20.96 8.72
C CYS A 89 17.99 -21.31 8.01
N HIS A 90 18.05 -21.94 6.82
CA HIS A 90 16.88 -22.39 6.06
C HIS A 90 16.04 -23.41 6.83
N ALA A 91 16.68 -24.43 7.42
CA ALA A 91 15.98 -25.46 8.20
C ALA A 91 15.30 -24.88 9.44
N ARG A 92 15.99 -24.00 10.18
CA ARG A 92 15.46 -23.34 11.39
C ARG A 92 14.32 -22.37 11.04
N ARG A 93 14.50 -21.57 9.98
CA ARG A 93 13.47 -20.65 9.45
C ARG A 93 12.16 -21.35 9.15
N LYS A 94 12.20 -22.52 8.51
CA LYS A 94 10.99 -23.26 8.14
C LYS A 94 10.11 -23.54 9.36
N LYS A 95 10.72 -24.02 10.45
CA LYS A 95 10.02 -24.28 11.72
C LYS A 95 9.51 -22.99 12.38
N VAL A 96 10.25 -21.89 12.29
CA VAL A 96 9.79 -20.58 12.80
C VAL A 96 8.57 -20.09 12.02
N ILE A 97 8.56 -20.23 10.69
CA ILE A 97 7.42 -19.88 9.84
C ILE A 97 6.20 -20.75 10.18
N GLU A 98 6.39 -22.05 10.43
CA GLU A 98 5.32 -22.94 10.89
C GLU A 98 4.71 -22.47 12.21
N ARG A 99 5.53 -22.02 13.18
CA ARG A 99 5.05 -21.44 14.44
C ARG A 99 4.31 -20.12 14.23
N TYR A 100 4.82 -19.28 13.33
CA TYR A 100 4.20 -17.99 13.00
C TYR A 100 2.81 -18.21 12.41
N ASN A 101 2.67 -19.14 11.45
CA ASN A 101 1.39 -19.50 10.84
C ASN A 101 0.38 -20.07 11.85
N GLN A 102 0.86 -20.63 12.97
CA GLN A 102 0.03 -21.11 14.08
C GLN A 102 -0.26 -20.04 15.15
N GLY A 103 0.22 -18.80 14.98
CA GLY A 103 0.09 -17.73 15.96
C GLY A 103 0.90 -17.94 17.25
N LYS A 104 1.91 -18.82 17.23
CA LYS A 104 2.73 -19.18 18.40
C LYS A 104 4.00 -18.33 18.57
N THR A 105 4.33 -17.51 17.59
CA THR A 105 5.46 -16.58 17.61
C THR A 105 5.19 -15.44 16.64
N ILE A 106 5.77 -14.27 16.91
CA ILE A 106 5.80 -13.15 15.98
C ILE A 106 7.10 -13.24 15.19
N LEU A 107 7.00 -13.29 13.86
CA LEU A 107 8.16 -13.30 12.98
C LEU A 107 8.31 -11.92 12.32
N LEU A 108 9.43 -11.25 12.59
CA LEU A 108 9.76 -9.94 12.01
C LEU A 108 10.94 -10.06 11.03
N PRO A 109 10.68 -10.02 9.72
CA PRO A 109 11.74 -10.04 8.71
C PRO A 109 12.42 -8.67 8.58
N ILE A 110 13.74 -8.62 8.78
CA ILE A 110 14.58 -7.41 8.71
C ILE A 110 15.49 -7.50 7.48
N LEU A 111 15.25 -6.68 6.46
CA LEU A 111 16.05 -6.58 5.25
C LEU A 111 17.38 -5.88 5.53
N VAL A 112 18.45 -6.66 5.61
CA VAL A 112 19.79 -6.16 5.90
C VAL A 112 20.53 -5.80 4.62
N ARG A 113 20.42 -6.62 3.57
CA ARG A 113 21.07 -6.42 2.27
C ARG A 113 20.09 -6.62 1.11
N ASN A 114 20.37 -5.94 -0.01
CA ASN A 114 19.67 -6.20 -1.27
C ASN A 114 19.83 -7.68 -1.67
N CYS A 115 18.71 -8.40 -1.76
CA CYS A 115 18.67 -9.79 -2.18
C CYS A 115 17.27 -10.13 -2.73
N MET A 116 17.12 -11.31 -3.35
CA MET A 116 15.84 -11.78 -3.89
C MET A 116 14.91 -12.36 -2.80
N TRP A 117 14.71 -11.64 -1.70
CA TRP A 117 13.82 -12.07 -0.62
C TRP A 117 12.35 -12.16 -1.06
N LYS A 118 11.97 -11.44 -2.12
CA LYS A 118 10.63 -11.49 -2.74
C LYS A 118 10.30 -12.86 -3.36
N SER A 119 11.28 -13.74 -3.57
CA SER A 119 11.07 -15.12 -3.99
C SER A 119 11.12 -16.12 -2.84
N SER A 120 11.09 -15.64 -1.58
CA SER A 120 11.09 -16.47 -0.38
C SER A 120 9.77 -16.29 0.40
N PRO A 121 9.48 -17.11 1.44
CA PRO A 121 8.29 -16.95 2.27
C PRO A 121 8.12 -15.57 2.92
N PHE A 122 9.19 -14.78 3.01
CA PHE A 122 9.15 -13.41 3.52
C PHE A 122 8.38 -12.44 2.62
N ALA A 123 8.10 -12.79 1.37
CA ALA A 123 7.34 -11.95 0.44
C ALA A 123 5.91 -11.65 0.92
N GLU A 124 5.36 -12.52 1.77
CA GLU A 124 4.01 -12.44 2.31
C GLU A 124 3.97 -11.75 3.69
N LEU A 125 5.13 -11.42 4.25
CA LEU A 125 5.28 -10.86 5.59
C LEU A 125 5.63 -9.37 5.53
N PRO A 126 5.25 -8.58 6.56
CA PRO A 126 5.66 -7.18 6.65
C PRO A 126 7.16 -7.09 6.94
N VAL A 127 7.94 -6.78 5.90
CA VAL A 127 9.41 -6.61 5.99
C VAL A 127 9.78 -5.24 6.52
N VAL A 128 10.74 -5.23 7.44
CA VAL A 128 11.38 -4.06 8.04
C VAL A 128 12.73 -3.85 7.36
N PRO A 129 13.19 -2.61 7.09
CA PRO A 129 12.48 -1.36 7.28
C PRO A 129 11.27 -1.23 6.35
N GLY A 130 10.18 -0.61 6.82
CA GLY A 130 8.91 -0.55 6.07
C GLY A 130 8.98 0.22 4.74
N ASN A 131 10.07 0.97 4.52
CA ASN A 131 10.38 1.62 3.25
C ASN A 131 11.02 0.68 2.20
N LEU A 132 11.26 -0.59 2.59
CA LEU A 132 11.91 -1.66 1.82
C LEU A 132 13.33 -1.31 1.36
N GLN A 133 14.01 -0.41 2.08
CA GLN A 133 15.41 -0.08 1.87
C GLN A 133 16.25 -0.91 2.83
N PRO A 134 17.19 -1.72 2.32
CA PRO A 134 18.05 -2.51 3.20
C PRO A 134 18.84 -1.63 4.16
N VAL A 135 19.18 -2.16 5.33
CA VAL A 135 20.00 -1.46 6.33
C VAL A 135 21.33 -0.97 5.72
N ASN A 136 21.95 -1.76 4.84
CA ASN A 136 23.22 -1.40 4.23
C ASN A 136 23.13 -0.41 3.03
N ASN A 137 21.95 0.13 2.72
CA ASN A 137 21.78 1.01 1.56
C ASN A 137 22.31 2.43 1.80
N LYS A 138 23.59 2.64 1.46
CA LYS A 138 24.30 3.94 1.60
C LYS A 138 23.76 5.08 0.72
N GLN A 139 22.95 4.77 -0.31
CA GLN A 139 22.38 5.82 -1.17
C GLN A 139 21.08 6.40 -0.58
N TYR A 140 20.39 5.61 0.24
CA TYR A 140 19.12 6.02 0.82
C TYR A 140 19.28 6.58 2.24
N TRP A 141 20.10 5.93 3.05
CA TRP A 141 20.32 6.34 4.44
C TRP A 141 21.46 7.35 4.52
N ASN A 142 21.29 8.42 5.31
CA ASN A 142 22.38 9.36 5.56
C ASN A 142 23.48 8.72 6.41
N SER A 143 23.09 7.77 7.28
CA SER A 143 23.98 6.98 8.12
C SER A 143 23.42 5.56 8.35
N GLU A 144 24.27 4.61 8.75
CA GLU A 144 23.83 3.28 9.18
C GLU A 144 22.96 3.37 10.46
N ASP A 145 23.23 4.36 11.32
CA ASP A 145 22.47 4.61 12.54
C ASP A 145 21.01 5.03 12.24
N ASP A 146 20.78 5.81 11.18
CA ASP A 146 19.43 6.18 10.73
C ASP A 146 18.62 4.92 10.37
N ALA A 147 19.26 3.98 9.67
CA ALA A 147 18.65 2.72 9.26
C ALA A 147 18.34 1.83 10.47
N LEU A 148 19.30 1.68 11.39
CA LEU A 148 19.15 0.89 12.61
C LEU A 148 18.11 1.49 13.56
N THR A 149 17.99 2.82 13.62
CA THR A 149 16.95 3.51 14.38
C THR A 149 15.56 3.19 13.85
N GLU A 150 15.38 3.20 12.52
CA GLU A 150 14.11 2.80 11.90
C GLU A 150 13.76 1.33 12.22
N VAL A 151 14.74 0.42 12.11
CA VAL A 151 14.56 -1.00 12.48
C VAL A 151 14.18 -1.14 13.96
N ALA A 152 14.88 -0.44 14.86
CA ALA A 152 14.63 -0.49 16.29
C ALA A 152 13.23 0.03 16.65
N ASN A 153 12.76 1.07 15.96
CA ASN A 153 11.40 1.59 16.14
C ASN A 153 10.33 0.57 15.74
N GLU A 154 10.52 -0.17 14.63
CA GLU A 154 9.59 -1.22 14.22
C GLU A 154 9.61 -2.42 15.18
N ILE A 155 10.80 -2.81 15.66
CA ILE A 155 10.93 -3.85 16.70
C ILE A 155 10.21 -3.42 17.99
N TYR A 156 10.38 -2.16 18.41
CA TYR A 156 9.68 -1.61 19.58
C TYR A 156 8.16 -1.70 19.45
N LYS A 157 7.59 -1.30 18.31
CA LYS A 157 6.16 -1.43 18.04
C LYS A 157 5.68 -2.88 18.11
N ALA A 158 6.45 -3.82 17.56
CA ALA A 158 6.12 -5.24 17.61
C ALA A 158 6.08 -5.74 19.07
N ILE A 159 7.08 -5.38 19.88
CA ILE A 159 7.15 -5.74 21.31
C ILE A 159 5.99 -5.10 22.10
N GLU A 160 5.65 -3.85 21.82
CA GLU A 160 4.55 -3.14 22.49
C GLU A 160 3.20 -3.78 22.15
N SER A 161 2.93 -4.08 20.88
CA SER A 161 1.70 -4.76 20.46
C SER A 161 1.49 -6.09 21.17
N PHE A 162 2.56 -6.89 21.28
CA PHE A 162 2.57 -8.15 22.01
C PHE A 162 2.31 -7.97 23.51
N SER A 163 2.84 -6.90 24.10
CA SER A 163 2.65 -6.58 25.52
C SER A 163 1.21 -6.16 25.85
N LEU A 164 0.51 -5.53 24.89
CA LEU A 164 -0.88 -5.10 25.02
C LEU A 164 -1.86 -6.27 24.88
N ASP A 165 -1.65 -7.14 23.89
CA ASP A 165 -2.48 -8.34 23.67
C ASP A 165 -2.42 -9.31 24.86
N SER A 166 -1.26 -9.37 25.53
CA SER A 166 -1.05 -10.20 26.72
C SER A 166 -1.57 -9.57 28.04
N ASN A 167 -1.96 -8.30 28.04
CA ASN A 167 -2.55 -7.63 29.22
C ASN A 167 -4.10 -7.64 29.23
N ALA A 168 -4.73 -8.04 28.12
CA ALA A 168 -6.14 -8.40 28.13
C ALA A 168 -6.31 -9.74 28.87
N LYS A 169 -6.60 -9.68 30.19
CA LYS A 169 -7.00 -10.85 30.99
C LYS A 169 -8.08 -11.63 30.23
N GLN A 170 -7.79 -12.90 29.99
CA GLN A 170 -8.72 -13.87 29.39
C GLN A 170 -10.09 -13.82 30.09
N PRO A 171 -11.21 -13.63 29.38
CA PRO A 171 -12.36 -14.48 29.66
C PRO A 171 -11.93 -15.88 29.23
N GLY A 172 -11.97 -16.85 30.15
CA GLY A 172 -11.63 -18.23 29.82
C GLY A 172 -12.33 -18.66 28.53
N LEU A 173 -11.58 -19.19 27.58
CA LEU A 173 -12.17 -19.91 26.46
C LEU A 173 -13.00 -21.04 27.09
N PRO A 174 -14.32 -21.15 26.84
CA PRO A 174 -15.08 -22.29 27.32
C PRO A 174 -14.43 -23.56 26.76
N SER A 175 -14.30 -24.58 27.60
CA SER A 175 -13.88 -25.92 27.17
C SER A 175 -14.78 -26.40 26.03
N PHE A 176 -14.18 -27.09 25.06
CA PHE A 176 -14.83 -27.60 23.84
C PHE A 176 -16.02 -28.56 24.07
N ASP A 177 -16.42 -28.82 25.32
CA ASP A 177 -17.52 -29.72 25.69
C ASP A 177 -18.88 -29.02 25.92
N GLU A 178 -18.98 -27.68 25.86
CA GLU A 178 -20.23 -26.95 26.13
C GLU A 178 -20.86 -26.21 24.92
N MET A 179 -20.62 -26.68 23.68
CA MET A 179 -21.37 -26.19 22.52
C MET A 179 -22.20 -27.30 21.87
N ASN A 180 -23.16 -27.83 22.63
CA ASN A 180 -24.30 -28.55 22.07
C ASN A 180 -25.24 -27.53 21.40
N VAL A 181 -25.05 -27.30 20.10
CA VAL A 181 -26.14 -26.81 19.23
C VAL A 181 -26.58 -28.00 18.40
N GLN A 182 -27.78 -28.50 18.68
CA GLN A 182 -28.43 -29.54 17.87
C GLN A 182 -28.60 -29.01 16.43
N VAL A 183 -27.81 -29.56 15.51
CA VAL A 183 -28.06 -29.43 14.08
C VAL A 183 -28.73 -30.74 13.65
N GLN A 184 -30.01 -30.65 13.26
CA GLN A 184 -30.70 -31.75 12.59
C GLN A 184 -30.01 -32.01 11.25
N ILE A 185 -29.45 -33.20 11.09
CA ILE A 185 -28.89 -33.67 9.83
C ILE A 185 -30.04 -34.25 9.00
N GLU A 186 -30.56 -33.48 8.04
CA GLU A 186 -31.25 -34.07 6.91
C GLU A 186 -30.20 -34.66 5.97
N THR A 187 -30.21 -35.98 5.84
CA THR A 187 -29.42 -36.73 4.87
C THR A 187 -30.06 -36.56 3.50
N PHE A 188 -29.37 -35.91 2.56
CA PHE A 188 -29.79 -35.90 1.16
C PHE A 188 -28.78 -36.63 0.27
N HIS A 189 -29.35 -37.62 -0.43
CA HIS A 189 -28.75 -38.47 -1.43
C HIS A 189 -28.03 -37.69 -2.53
N THR A 190 -26.91 -38.24 -2.98
CA THR A 190 -26.20 -37.79 -4.17
C THR A 190 -27.03 -38.03 -5.41
N ASP A 191 -27.40 -36.95 -6.10
CA ASP A 191 -27.73 -37.01 -7.52
C ASP A 191 -27.00 -35.91 -8.31
N ASN A 192 -26.47 -36.34 -9.44
CA ASN A 192 -25.62 -35.60 -10.37
C ASN A 192 -26.32 -34.35 -10.93
N SER A 193 -25.77 -33.15 -10.68
CA SER A 193 -25.56 -32.16 -11.73
C SER A 193 -24.53 -31.10 -11.30
N SER A 194 -23.68 -30.71 -12.24
CA SER A 194 -22.61 -29.72 -12.13
C SER A 194 -23.04 -28.41 -11.44
N LYS A 195 -22.44 -28.10 -10.28
CA LYS A 195 -22.41 -26.75 -9.70
C LYS A 195 -21.16 -26.59 -8.83
N SER A 196 -20.35 -25.60 -9.19
CA SER A 196 -19.15 -25.16 -8.46
C SER A 196 -19.48 -24.81 -7.01
N LEU A 197 -18.77 -25.46 -6.08
CA LEU A 197 -18.89 -25.26 -4.63
C LEU A 197 -18.35 -23.87 -4.24
N GLN A 198 -19.23 -22.99 -3.76
CA GLN A 198 -18.84 -21.72 -3.14
C GLN A 198 -18.39 -21.99 -1.71
N VAL A 199 -17.13 -21.65 -1.42
CA VAL A 199 -16.54 -21.66 -0.07
C VAL A 199 -17.04 -20.43 0.70
N PRO A 200 -17.32 -20.53 2.01
CA PRO A 200 -17.80 -19.40 2.81
C PRO A 200 -16.77 -18.27 2.85
N GLU A 201 -17.19 -17.08 2.48
CA GLU A 201 -16.39 -15.86 2.42
C GLU A 201 -16.16 -15.33 3.84
N THR A 202 -15.19 -15.91 4.56
CA THR A 202 -14.59 -15.22 5.71
C THR A 202 -13.76 -14.08 5.16
N GLU A 203 -14.27 -12.86 5.33
CA GLU A 203 -13.66 -11.60 4.93
C GLU A 203 -12.22 -11.51 5.49
N ILE A 204 -11.24 -11.94 4.70
CA ILE A 204 -9.84 -11.61 4.90
C ILE A 204 -9.78 -10.10 4.81
N SER A 205 -9.60 -9.42 5.94
CA SER A 205 -9.55 -7.96 5.95
C SER A 205 -8.49 -7.49 4.95
N SER A 206 -8.95 -6.86 3.87
CA SER A 206 -8.18 -6.51 2.68
C SER A 206 -7.22 -5.33 2.91
N ASN A 207 -6.70 -5.19 4.12
CA ASN A 207 -6.15 -3.95 4.66
C ASN A 207 -4.65 -4.03 5.01
N TRP A 208 -3.88 -4.85 4.29
CA TRP A 208 -2.40 -4.82 4.33
C TRP A 208 -1.80 -3.45 3.93
N ARG A 209 -2.62 -2.53 3.41
CA ARG A 209 -2.23 -1.15 3.04
C ARG A 209 -2.01 -0.21 4.23
N GLN A 210 -2.32 -0.64 5.46
CA GLN A 210 -2.44 0.23 6.63
C GLN A 210 -1.15 0.97 7.05
N ALA A 211 0.04 0.53 6.65
CA ALA A 211 1.31 1.10 7.14
C ALA A 211 2.08 2.02 6.16
N TYR A 212 1.60 2.28 4.92
CA TYR A 212 2.44 2.93 3.88
C TYR A 212 1.69 3.99 3.04
N PHE A 213 0.81 4.76 3.66
CA PHE A 213 -0.12 5.61 2.91
C PHE A 213 0.46 6.91 2.36
N ARG A 214 1.35 7.60 3.08
CA ARG A 214 1.88 8.90 2.63
C ARG A 214 2.77 8.76 1.40
N LYS A 215 3.64 7.75 1.37
CA LYS A 215 4.54 7.49 0.25
C LYS A 215 3.78 7.02 -0.99
N VAL A 216 2.79 6.12 -0.84
CA VAL A 216 1.93 5.70 -1.96
C VAL A 216 1.06 6.83 -2.48
N ALA A 217 0.47 7.64 -1.59
CA ALA A 217 -0.30 8.81 -2.00
C ALA A 217 0.58 9.80 -2.79
N TRP A 218 1.82 10.04 -2.33
CA TRP A 218 2.75 10.93 -3.02
C TRP A 218 3.17 10.40 -4.39
N ILE A 219 3.49 9.11 -4.51
CA ILE A 219 3.85 8.49 -5.80
C ILE A 219 2.64 8.53 -6.76
N ARG A 220 1.41 8.34 -6.26
CA ARG A 220 0.20 8.50 -7.08
C ARG A 220 0.00 9.94 -7.54
N THR A 221 0.28 10.93 -6.70
CA THR A 221 0.26 12.35 -7.07
C THR A 221 1.31 12.68 -8.11
N GLN A 222 2.54 12.17 -7.96
CA GLN A 222 3.61 12.34 -8.95
C GLN A 222 3.24 11.70 -10.30
N ALA A 223 2.68 10.48 -10.30
CA ALA A 223 2.19 9.83 -11.52
C ALA A 223 1.15 10.70 -12.22
N PHE A 224 0.25 11.30 -11.43
CA PHE A 224 -0.76 12.19 -11.95
C PHE A 224 -0.17 13.47 -12.56
N LEU A 225 0.82 14.11 -11.93
CA LEU A 225 1.50 15.28 -12.49
C LEU A 225 2.21 14.95 -13.81
N LEU A 226 2.85 13.78 -13.89
CA LEU A 226 3.44 13.29 -15.13
C LEU A 226 2.39 13.03 -16.21
N ASP A 227 1.23 12.50 -15.85
CA ASP A 227 0.12 12.31 -16.78
C ASP A 227 -0.41 13.63 -17.34
N ILE A 228 -0.46 14.71 -16.54
CA ILE A 228 -0.86 16.04 -17.03
C ILE A 228 0.07 16.50 -18.15
N ILE A 229 1.37 16.25 -18.03
CA ILE A 229 2.35 16.69 -19.02
C ILE A 229 2.36 15.74 -20.22
N ILE A 230 2.53 14.45 -19.98
CA ILE A 230 2.85 13.47 -21.04
C ILE A 230 1.57 12.99 -21.73
N THR A 231 0.55 12.62 -20.96
CA THR A 231 -0.69 12.02 -21.50
C THR A 231 -1.56 13.07 -22.19
N SER A 232 -1.42 14.36 -21.85
CA SER A 232 -2.19 15.44 -22.48
C SER A 232 -1.61 15.89 -23.82
N ILE A 233 -0.30 15.72 -24.09
CA ILE A 233 0.31 16.15 -25.36
C ILE A 233 -0.42 15.57 -26.59
N PRO A 234 -0.68 14.26 -26.68
CA PRO A 234 -1.44 13.71 -27.81
C PRO A 234 -2.88 14.20 -27.87
N ALA A 235 -3.50 14.48 -26.72
CA ALA A 235 -4.87 15.00 -26.66
C ALA A 235 -4.97 16.46 -27.13
N LEU A 236 -3.91 17.24 -26.98
CA LEU A 236 -3.82 18.65 -27.40
C LEU A 236 -3.44 18.83 -28.87
N LEU A 237 -2.95 17.79 -29.57
CA LEU A 237 -2.56 17.89 -30.98
C LEU A 237 -3.67 18.45 -31.89
N PRO A 238 -4.94 17.97 -31.81
CA PRO A 238 -6.02 18.55 -32.59
C PRO A 238 -6.25 20.02 -32.25
N PHE A 239 -6.16 20.40 -30.98
CA PHE A 239 -6.25 21.80 -30.58
C PHE A 239 -5.15 22.62 -31.27
N ILE A 240 -3.88 22.24 -31.14
CA ILE A 240 -2.77 22.99 -31.73
C ILE A 240 -2.87 23.12 -33.26
N LEU A 241 -3.26 22.04 -33.94
CA LEU A 241 -3.35 22.00 -35.41
C LEU A 241 -4.50 22.85 -35.95
N PHE A 242 -5.63 22.90 -35.26
CA PHE A 242 -6.83 23.59 -35.74
C PHE A 242 -7.05 24.96 -35.07
N PHE A 243 -6.45 25.24 -33.92
CA PHE A 243 -6.57 26.51 -33.18
C PHE A 243 -6.14 27.70 -34.02
N ARG A 244 -5.07 27.56 -34.82
CA ARG A 244 -4.60 28.63 -35.72
C ARG A 244 -5.70 29.04 -36.72
N LYS A 245 -6.36 28.06 -37.34
CA LYS A 245 -7.43 28.29 -38.32
C LYS A 245 -8.66 28.94 -37.68
N THR A 246 -8.99 28.53 -36.45
CA THR A 246 -10.11 29.09 -35.69
C THR A 246 -9.85 30.54 -35.26
N MET A 247 -8.64 30.85 -34.78
CA MET A 247 -8.25 32.22 -34.42
C MET A 247 -8.26 33.16 -35.63
N GLU A 248 -7.76 32.70 -36.78
CA GLU A 248 -7.83 33.45 -38.04
C GLU A 248 -9.29 33.76 -38.42
N SER A 249 -10.20 32.77 -38.36
CA SER A 249 -11.63 32.99 -38.65
C SER A 249 -12.37 33.86 -37.62
N GLY A 250 -12.00 33.76 -36.34
CA GLY A 250 -12.62 34.54 -35.25
C GLY A 250 -12.23 36.01 -35.29
N MET A 251 -10.98 36.32 -35.62
CA MET A 251 -10.51 37.72 -35.74
C MET A 251 -11.10 38.44 -36.95
N GLU A 252 -11.40 37.72 -38.04
CA GLU A 252 -12.07 38.28 -39.22
C GLU A 252 -13.53 38.70 -38.91
N LEU A 253 -14.28 37.86 -38.19
CA LEU A 253 -15.65 38.16 -37.73
C LEU A 253 -15.68 39.31 -36.72
N GLN A 254 -14.74 39.33 -35.78
CA GLN A 254 -14.66 40.38 -34.76
C GLN A 254 -14.33 41.76 -35.36
N LYS A 255 -13.49 41.84 -36.39
CA LYS A 255 -13.22 43.10 -37.12
C LYS A 255 -14.46 43.62 -37.85
N SER A 256 -15.24 42.72 -38.47
CA SER A 256 -16.47 43.08 -39.18
C SER A 256 -17.53 43.68 -38.25
N ASP A 257 -17.77 43.05 -37.10
CA ASP A 257 -18.82 43.46 -36.17
C ASP A 257 -18.46 44.66 -35.28
N TYR A 258 -17.16 44.86 -35.00
CA TYR A 258 -16.66 46.03 -34.26
C TYR A 258 -16.88 47.34 -35.04
N HIS A 259 -16.71 47.31 -36.37
CA HIS A 259 -16.99 48.46 -37.23
C HIS A 259 -18.51 48.73 -37.39
N ALA A 260 -19.37 47.73 -37.13
CA ALA A 260 -20.82 47.84 -37.26
C ALA A 260 -21.56 48.13 -35.94
N GLY A 261 -20.84 48.21 -34.80
CA GLY A 261 -21.42 48.51 -33.49
C GLY A 261 -22.34 47.41 -32.92
N ARG A 262 -22.31 46.20 -33.48
CA ARG A 262 -23.14 45.07 -33.04
C ARG A 262 -22.26 43.96 -32.48
N PHE A 263 -21.87 44.03 -31.21
CA PHE A 263 -21.24 42.88 -30.55
C PHE A 263 -22.32 41.94 -30.04
N THR A 264 -22.93 41.17 -30.94
CA THR A 264 -23.84 40.07 -30.57
C THR A 264 -23.03 38.79 -30.49
N VAL A 265 -22.93 38.20 -29.30
CA VAL A 265 -22.33 36.87 -29.13
C VAL A 265 -23.27 35.87 -29.80
N ASP A 266 -22.93 35.45 -31.02
CA ASP A 266 -23.72 34.46 -31.74
C ASP A 266 -23.63 33.09 -31.02
N THR A 267 -24.73 32.36 -31.00
CA THR A 267 -24.81 31.00 -30.47
C THR A 267 -23.82 30.10 -31.20
N GLU A 268 -23.57 30.35 -32.48
CA GLU A 268 -22.60 29.62 -33.30
C GLU A 268 -21.16 29.85 -32.84
N PHE A 269 -20.82 31.08 -32.41
CA PHE A 269 -19.50 31.39 -31.86
C PHE A 269 -19.25 30.66 -30.53
N ILE A 270 -20.25 30.65 -29.63
CA ILE A 270 -20.15 29.91 -28.35
C ILE A 270 -19.98 28.41 -28.61
N TYR A 271 -20.81 27.84 -29.50
CA TYR A 271 -20.77 26.41 -29.82
C TYR A 271 -19.42 25.98 -30.39
N ASN A 272 -18.88 26.76 -31.34
CA ASN A 272 -17.58 26.51 -31.93
C ASN A 272 -16.46 26.55 -30.90
N ASN A 273 -16.47 27.50 -29.97
CA ASN A 273 -15.46 27.58 -28.90
C ASN A 273 -15.57 26.41 -27.90
N ILE A 274 -16.79 26.04 -27.49
CA ILE A 274 -17.01 24.93 -26.55
C ILE A 274 -16.52 23.59 -27.12
N ILE A 275 -16.77 23.34 -28.41
CA ILE A 275 -16.34 22.13 -29.10
C ILE A 275 -14.82 21.91 -29.00
N TRP A 276 -14.04 22.98 -29.08
CA TRP A 276 -12.58 22.91 -29.01
C TRP A 276 -12.03 22.52 -27.64
N TYR A 277 -12.84 22.62 -26.59
CA TYR A 277 -12.49 22.11 -25.26
C TYR A 277 -13.00 20.68 -25.02
N ILE A 278 -14.19 20.36 -25.56
CA ILE A 278 -14.79 19.02 -25.41
C ILE A 278 -14.02 17.96 -26.18
N ILE A 279 -13.55 18.25 -27.40
CA ILE A 279 -12.85 17.27 -28.24
C ILE A 279 -11.53 16.79 -27.58
N PRO A 280 -10.59 17.66 -27.17
CA PRO A 280 -9.37 17.25 -26.48
C PRO A 280 -9.66 16.50 -25.18
N LEU A 281 -10.67 16.92 -24.43
CA LEU A 281 -11.10 16.23 -23.21
C LEU A 281 -11.59 14.81 -23.50
N GLY A 282 -12.40 14.64 -24.54
CA GLY A 282 -12.85 13.33 -25.00
C GLY A 282 -11.68 12.44 -25.41
N ILE A 283 -10.74 12.97 -26.20
CA ILE A 283 -9.54 12.24 -26.64
C ILE A 283 -8.67 11.85 -25.44
N TYR A 284 -8.47 12.75 -24.47
CA TYR A 284 -7.74 12.45 -23.23
C TYR A 284 -8.38 11.29 -22.47
N LEU A 285 -9.70 11.31 -22.28
CA LEU A 285 -10.43 10.23 -21.61
C LEU A 285 -10.29 8.90 -22.37
N MET A 286 -10.34 8.94 -23.71
CA MET A 286 -10.17 7.76 -24.55
C MET A 286 -8.74 7.19 -24.45
N ILE A 287 -7.71 8.04 -24.43
CA ILE A 287 -6.32 7.62 -24.24
C ILE A 287 -6.15 6.97 -22.86
N CYS A 288 -6.62 7.63 -21.80
CA CYS A 288 -6.55 7.09 -20.45
C CYS A 288 -7.27 5.73 -20.34
N ALA A 289 -8.49 5.63 -20.88
CA ALA A 289 -9.25 4.39 -20.90
C ALA A 289 -8.53 3.29 -21.69
N ALA A 290 -7.99 3.60 -22.86
CA ALA A 290 -7.27 2.65 -23.70
C ALA A 290 -6.02 2.10 -22.99
N PHE A 291 -5.21 2.95 -22.37
CA PHE A 291 -3.98 2.55 -21.69
C PHE A 291 -4.24 1.80 -20.39
N GLU A 292 -5.13 2.30 -19.52
CA GLU A 292 -5.47 1.63 -18.25
C GLU A 292 -6.14 0.28 -18.49
N SER A 293 -6.97 0.18 -19.52
CA SER A 293 -7.56 -1.08 -19.92
C SER A 293 -6.69 -1.89 -20.84
N SER A 294 -5.39 -1.60 -21.04
CA SER A 294 -4.47 -2.37 -21.89
C SER A 294 -3.60 -3.36 -21.11
N LYS A 295 -2.65 -4.02 -21.78
CA LYS A 295 -1.59 -4.81 -21.13
C LYS A 295 -0.70 -3.96 -20.20
N PHE A 296 -0.62 -2.66 -20.44
CA PHE A 296 0.17 -1.72 -19.63
C PHE A 296 -0.50 -1.44 -18.27
N ARG A 297 -1.83 -1.59 -18.19
CA ARG A 297 -2.62 -1.38 -16.96
C ARG A 297 -2.39 0.01 -16.35
N GLY A 298 -1.98 1.01 -17.10
CA GLY A 298 -1.65 2.33 -16.56
C GLY A 298 -1.38 3.32 -17.68
N THR A 299 -1.65 4.59 -17.37
CA THR A 299 -1.25 5.76 -18.17
C THR A 299 0.27 5.98 -18.10
N PHE A 300 0.80 6.86 -18.93
CA PHE A 300 2.25 7.08 -19.04
C PHE A 300 2.93 7.40 -17.69
N GLY A 301 2.38 8.35 -16.93
CA GLY A 301 2.93 8.73 -15.62
C GLY A 301 2.87 7.59 -14.61
N LYS A 302 1.80 6.79 -14.64
CA LYS A 302 1.70 5.57 -13.83
C LYS A 302 2.73 4.53 -14.24
N MET A 303 2.94 4.32 -15.53
CA MET A 303 3.94 3.37 -16.04
C MET A 303 5.36 3.77 -15.62
N ILE A 304 5.70 5.06 -15.71
CA ILE A 304 7.02 5.59 -15.30
C ILE A 304 7.28 5.30 -13.82
N LEU A 305 6.28 5.48 -12.96
CA LEU A 305 6.37 5.21 -11.53
C LEU A 305 6.05 3.75 -11.15
N LYS A 306 6.01 2.84 -12.14
CA LYS A 306 5.72 1.41 -11.95
C LYS A 306 4.41 1.14 -11.20
N LEU A 307 3.40 1.97 -11.43
CA LEU A 307 2.05 1.77 -10.94
C LEU A 307 1.19 1.09 -12.01
N GLN A 308 0.25 0.26 -11.56
CA GLN A 308 -0.77 -0.37 -12.38
C GLN A 308 -2.15 -0.18 -11.75
N THR A 309 -3.17 -0.18 -12.61
CA THR A 309 -4.58 -0.04 -12.31
C THR A 309 -5.25 -1.39 -12.56
N THR A 310 -5.88 -1.93 -11.54
CA THR A 310 -6.55 -3.24 -11.58
C THR A 310 -7.96 -3.13 -11.02
N ASP A 311 -8.76 -4.18 -11.14
CA ASP A 311 -9.93 -4.32 -10.29
C ASP A 311 -9.53 -4.78 -8.89
N GLN A 312 -10.53 -5.04 -8.05
CA GLN A 312 -10.35 -5.47 -6.67
C GLN A 312 -9.70 -6.87 -6.57
N ASP A 313 -9.83 -7.68 -7.63
CA ASP A 313 -9.27 -9.03 -7.72
C ASP A 313 -7.86 -9.04 -8.34
N GLY A 314 -7.29 -7.86 -8.66
CA GLY A 314 -5.97 -7.72 -9.29
C GLY A 314 -5.94 -7.97 -10.80
N ASN A 315 -7.11 -8.13 -11.42
CA ASN A 315 -7.25 -8.34 -12.85
C ASN A 315 -7.24 -7.01 -13.63
N ARG A 316 -7.03 -7.12 -14.95
CA ARG A 316 -7.05 -5.97 -15.87
C ARG A 316 -8.49 -5.46 -15.99
N ILE A 317 -8.67 -4.15 -15.78
CA ILE A 317 -10.00 -3.53 -15.93
C ILE A 317 -10.44 -3.45 -17.39
N SER A 318 -11.76 -3.48 -17.60
CA SER A 318 -12.36 -3.29 -18.93
C SER A 318 -12.26 -1.83 -19.37
N PHE A 319 -12.35 -1.61 -20.69
CA PHE A 319 -12.29 -0.27 -21.29
C PHE A 319 -13.35 0.68 -20.69
N PHE A 320 -14.60 0.26 -20.62
CA PHE A 320 -15.68 1.09 -20.06
C PHE A 320 -15.51 1.36 -18.57
N LYS A 321 -14.97 0.41 -17.80
CA LYS A 321 -14.65 0.62 -16.38
C LYS A 321 -13.54 1.65 -16.22
N ALA A 322 -12.50 1.59 -17.06
CA ALA A 322 -11.43 2.58 -17.11
C ALA A 322 -11.95 3.97 -17.52
N LEU A 323 -12.83 4.04 -18.54
CA LEU A 323 -13.46 5.28 -18.98
C LEU A 323 -14.28 5.92 -17.86
N TRP A 324 -15.16 5.13 -17.23
CA TRP A 324 -15.99 5.59 -16.11
C TRP A 324 -15.15 6.10 -14.94
N ARG A 325 -14.10 5.38 -14.57
CA ARG A 325 -13.14 5.79 -13.55
C ARG A 325 -12.49 7.14 -13.86
N ASN A 326 -12.10 7.39 -15.12
CA ASN A 326 -11.47 8.65 -15.52
C ASN A 326 -12.48 9.82 -15.59
N ILE A 327 -13.74 9.56 -15.95
CA ILE A 327 -14.83 10.54 -15.84
C ILE A 327 -15.05 10.93 -14.38
N LEU A 328 -15.13 9.97 -13.47
CA LEU A 328 -15.26 10.23 -12.03
C LEU A 328 -14.08 11.05 -11.49
N LYS A 329 -12.86 10.76 -11.95
CA LYS A 329 -11.67 11.53 -11.59
C LYS A 329 -11.78 13.00 -12.03
N LEU A 330 -12.34 13.27 -13.21
CA LEU A 330 -12.57 14.62 -13.71
C LEU A 330 -13.61 15.37 -12.85
N LEU A 331 -14.76 14.73 -12.60
CA LEU A 331 -15.88 15.32 -11.84
C LEU A 331 -15.52 15.62 -10.39
N ILE A 332 -14.74 14.74 -9.75
CA ILE A 332 -14.45 14.82 -8.30
C ILE A 332 -13.12 15.55 -8.04
N GLY A 333 -12.11 15.33 -8.88
CA GLY A 333 -10.77 15.88 -8.70
C GLY A 333 -10.61 17.33 -9.13
N GLY A 334 -11.68 17.96 -9.63
CA GLY A 334 -11.68 19.38 -9.97
C GLY A 334 -10.76 19.74 -11.14
N PHE A 335 -10.62 18.87 -12.14
CA PHE A 335 -9.68 19.12 -13.24
C PHE A 335 -10.26 20.02 -14.34
N TRP A 336 -10.73 21.21 -13.95
CA TRP A 336 -11.19 22.27 -14.86
C TRP A 336 -10.03 23.15 -15.39
N ILE A 337 -8.77 22.77 -15.13
CA ILE A 337 -7.56 23.53 -15.54
C ILE A 337 -7.42 23.64 -17.06
N PHE A 338 -8.09 22.77 -17.84
CA PHE A 338 -8.03 22.80 -19.31
C PHE A 338 -9.11 23.66 -19.97
N VAL A 339 -9.99 24.28 -19.20
CA VAL A 339 -10.85 25.33 -19.72
C VAL A 339 -10.39 26.61 -19.04
N PRO A 340 -9.51 27.41 -19.66
CA PRO A 340 -9.58 28.84 -19.43
C PRO A 340 -11.00 29.22 -19.87
N LEU A 341 -11.95 29.19 -18.94
CA LEU A 341 -13.13 30.01 -19.07
C LEU A 341 -12.58 31.43 -18.89
N ASP A 342 -11.97 31.96 -19.96
CA ASP A 342 -11.89 33.38 -20.15
C ASP A 342 -13.34 33.84 -20.33
N LEU A 343 -14.04 33.91 -19.19
CA LEU A 343 -15.25 34.69 -18.98
C LEU A 343 -14.88 36.19 -19.03
N TYR A 344 -13.98 36.55 -19.94
CA TYR A 344 -13.53 37.91 -20.23
C TYR A 344 -14.65 38.73 -20.92
N TYR A 345 -15.76 38.07 -21.27
CA TYR A 345 -16.89 38.67 -21.99
C TYR A 345 -18.01 39.24 -21.11
N PHE A 346 -17.96 39.05 -19.79
CA PHE A 346 -18.83 39.75 -18.84
C PHE A 346 -17.93 40.66 -18.00
N GLY A 347 -17.96 41.96 -18.28
CA GLY A 347 -17.03 43.00 -17.79
C GLY A 347 -17.00 43.27 -16.27
N GLU A 348 -17.08 42.25 -15.42
CA GLU A 348 -16.77 42.34 -14.00
C GLU A 348 -15.68 41.33 -13.63
N SER A 349 -14.66 41.80 -12.92
CA SER A 349 -13.43 41.09 -12.53
C SER A 349 -13.62 39.95 -11.52
N THR A 350 -14.82 39.39 -11.39
CA THR A 350 -15.23 38.48 -10.30
C THR A 350 -15.15 36.99 -10.66
N ASN A 351 -14.81 36.59 -11.89
CA ASN A 351 -15.03 35.21 -12.35
C ASN A 351 -13.85 34.22 -12.25
N PHE A 352 -12.68 34.60 -11.72
CA PHE A 352 -11.56 33.66 -11.57
C PHE A 352 -11.69 32.73 -10.32
N TYR A 353 -12.49 33.12 -9.32
CA TYR A 353 -12.49 32.46 -8.01
C TYR A 353 -13.39 31.21 -7.92
N ILE A 354 -14.44 31.10 -8.73
CA ILE A 354 -15.42 29.98 -8.65
C ILE A 354 -14.81 28.63 -9.11
N PRO A 355 -14.10 28.54 -10.26
CA PRO A 355 -13.52 27.27 -10.70
C PRO A 355 -12.38 26.78 -9.78
N VAL A 356 -11.56 27.71 -9.28
CA VAL A 356 -10.45 27.39 -8.37
C VAL A 356 -10.98 26.93 -7.02
N SER A 357 -11.99 27.61 -6.46
CA SER A 357 -12.59 27.21 -5.18
C SER A 357 -13.29 25.85 -5.23
N LEU A 358 -14.02 25.53 -6.31
CA LEU A 358 -14.61 24.20 -6.51
C LEU A 358 -13.55 23.10 -6.68
N THR A 359 -12.44 23.42 -7.34
CA THR A 359 -11.30 22.50 -7.49
C THR A 359 -10.64 22.20 -6.15
N LEU A 360 -10.37 23.24 -5.35
CA LEU A 360 -9.83 23.10 -4.01
C LEU A 360 -10.79 22.32 -3.10
N LEU A 361 -12.10 22.58 -3.18
CA LEU A 361 -13.10 21.82 -2.43
C LEU A 361 -13.08 20.33 -2.83
N GLY A 362 -13.03 20.01 -4.13
CA GLY A 362 -12.90 18.64 -4.63
C GLY A 362 -11.63 17.95 -4.11
N MET A 363 -10.48 18.64 -4.14
CA MET A 363 -9.22 18.15 -3.57
C MET A 363 -9.32 17.90 -2.07
N ILE A 364 -9.92 18.82 -1.31
CA ILE A 364 -10.10 18.69 0.15
C ILE A 364 -11.00 17.49 0.46
N LEU A 365 -12.13 17.34 -0.24
CA LEU A 365 -13.04 16.20 -0.10
C LEU A 365 -12.33 14.89 -0.41
N GLN A 366 -11.51 14.87 -1.46
CA GLN A 366 -10.77 13.69 -1.87
C GLN A 366 -9.67 13.33 -0.85
N ILE A 367 -8.97 14.31 -0.27
CA ILE A 367 -8.00 14.09 0.82
C ILE A 367 -8.68 13.61 2.09
N TRP A 368 -9.81 14.23 2.47
CA TRP A 368 -10.60 13.83 3.64
C TRP A 368 -11.11 12.39 3.49
N TYR A 369 -11.70 12.08 2.33
CA TYR A 369 -12.20 10.75 2.04
C TYR A 369 -11.06 9.73 2.01
N PHE A 370 -9.93 10.05 1.36
CA PHE A 370 -8.75 9.19 1.35
C PHE A 370 -8.20 8.94 2.76
N LYS A 371 -8.26 9.93 3.67
CA LYS A 371 -7.86 9.74 5.08
C LYS A 371 -8.77 8.75 5.80
N LYS A 372 -10.07 8.70 5.45
CA LYS A 372 -11.08 7.82 6.05
C LYS A 372 -11.11 6.42 5.44
N SER A 373 -11.17 6.31 4.11
CA SER A 373 -11.39 5.06 3.37
C SER A 373 -10.11 4.45 2.79
N ARG A 374 -9.00 5.21 2.78
CA ARG A 374 -7.70 4.83 2.17
C ARG A 374 -7.76 4.59 0.66
N LYS A 375 -8.88 4.94 0.03
CA LYS A 375 -9.08 4.94 -1.42
C LYS A 375 -9.45 6.35 -1.87
N LEU A 376 -9.06 6.69 -3.10
CA LEU A 376 -9.57 7.92 -3.71
C LEU A 376 -11.04 7.66 -4.08
N ILE A 377 -11.88 8.69 -3.98
CA ILE A 377 -13.34 8.55 -4.20
C ILE A 377 -13.64 7.89 -5.56
N HIS A 378 -12.93 8.31 -6.62
CA HIS A 378 -13.11 7.74 -7.95
C HIS A 378 -12.67 6.27 -8.06
N ASP A 379 -11.64 5.85 -7.32
CA ASP A 379 -11.19 4.46 -7.30
C ASP A 379 -12.22 3.57 -6.56
N ASP A 380 -12.80 4.08 -5.48
CA ASP A 380 -13.79 3.34 -4.72
C ASP A 380 -15.12 3.18 -5.47
N ILE A 381 -15.65 4.27 -6.03
CA ILE A 381 -16.90 4.24 -6.82
C ILE A 381 -16.74 3.34 -8.06
N SER A 382 -15.58 3.38 -8.73
CA SER A 382 -15.34 2.54 -9.91
C SER A 382 -14.97 1.10 -9.58
N LYS A 383 -14.84 0.74 -8.29
CA LYS A 383 -14.34 -0.57 -7.82
C LYS A 383 -13.04 -0.93 -8.53
N THR A 384 -12.08 -0.02 -8.47
CA THR A 384 -10.74 -0.18 -9.02
C THR A 384 -9.67 0.05 -7.98
N ASP A 385 -8.47 -0.38 -8.31
CA ASP A 385 -7.31 -0.31 -7.45
C ASP A 385 -6.08 0.16 -8.20
N VAL A 386 -5.17 0.84 -7.49
CA VAL A 386 -3.91 1.32 -8.06
C VAL A 386 -2.77 0.86 -7.17
N GLY A 387 -1.97 -0.09 -7.64
CA GLY A 387 -0.86 -0.68 -6.89
C GLY A 387 0.45 -0.61 -7.65
N GLU A 388 1.55 -0.97 -6.99
CA GLU A 388 2.82 -1.18 -7.69
C GLU A 388 2.70 -2.40 -8.62
N MET A 389 3.41 -2.31 -9.75
CA MET A 389 3.47 -3.37 -10.74
C MET A 389 4.27 -4.53 -10.12
N SER A 390 3.56 -5.55 -9.64
CA SER A 390 4.17 -6.82 -9.25
C SER A 390 4.98 -7.32 -10.45
N SER A 391 6.28 -7.56 -10.23
CA SER A 391 7.16 -8.05 -11.28
C SER A 391 6.58 -9.38 -11.76
N ARG A 392 5.99 -9.39 -12.96
CA ARG A 392 5.45 -10.59 -13.58
C ARG A 392 6.53 -11.66 -13.57
N LYS A 393 6.28 -12.75 -12.84
CA LYS A 393 6.90 -14.07 -13.08
C LYS A 393 6.79 -14.31 -14.59
N LYS A 394 7.94 -14.43 -15.26
CA LYS A 394 8.00 -14.98 -16.61
C LYS A 394 8.10 -16.49 -16.51
#